data_AF-A0A5N3CPQ7-F1
#
_entry.id   AF-A0A5N3CPQ7-F1
#
_cell.length_a   1.000
_cell.length_b   1.000
_cell.length_c   1.000
_cell.angle_alpha   90.00
_cell.angle_beta   90.00
_cell.angle_gamma   90.00
#
_symmetry.space_group_name_H-M   'P 1'
#
loop_
_entity.id
_entity.type
_entity.pdbx_description
1 polymer ?
#
loop_
_entity_poly.entity_id
_entity_poly.type
_entity_poly.pdbx_seq_one_letter_code
_entity_poly.pdbx_strand_id
1 'polypeptide(L)'
;TIGVVPTFGVTYTGNYEFPQPLHDALDKFQADTGIDIDMHIDAASGGFLAPFVAPDIVWDFRLPRVKSISASGHKFGLAPLGCGWVIWRDEEALPQELVFNVDYLGGQIGTFAINFSRPAGQVIAQYYEFLRLGREGYTKVQNASYQVA
;
A
#
# COMPACT_ATOMS: atom_id res chain seq x y z
N THR A 1 -8.70 -3.08 19.94
CA THR A 1 -8.22 -2.33 18.76
C THR A 1 -8.03 -3.32 17.63
N ILE A 2 -8.62 -3.10 16.46
CA ILE A 2 -8.48 -4.04 15.32
C ILE A 2 -7.19 -3.81 14.51
N GLY A 3 -6.56 -2.65 14.67
CA GLY A 3 -5.26 -2.33 14.07
C GLY A 3 -4.88 -0.87 14.30
N VAL A 4 -3.62 -0.54 14.02
CA VAL A 4 -3.08 0.83 14.01
C VAL A 4 -2.77 1.25 12.57
N VAL A 5 -3.08 2.50 12.23
CA VAL A 5 -2.97 3.01 10.85
C VAL A 5 -2.06 4.24 10.80
N PRO A 6 -0.74 4.09 10.60
CA PRO A 6 0.10 5.21 10.21
C PRO A 6 -0.24 5.71 8.81
N THR A 7 -0.30 7.03 8.67
CA THR A 7 -0.45 7.72 7.39
C THR A 7 0.93 8.04 6.82
N PHE A 8 1.37 7.22 5.87
CA PHE A 8 2.66 7.36 5.22
C PHE A 8 2.56 8.33 4.03
N GLY A 9 2.57 9.62 4.37
CA GLY A 9 2.35 10.73 3.45
C GLY A 9 1.07 11.49 3.78
N VAL A 10 1.05 12.12 4.96
CA VAL A 10 -0.10 12.83 5.53
C VAL A 10 -0.61 13.89 4.57
N THR A 11 -1.90 13.85 4.22
CA THR A 11 -2.52 14.71 3.19
C THR A 11 -2.25 16.20 3.38
N TYR A 12 -2.27 16.70 4.62
CA TYR A 12 -2.17 18.13 4.92
C TYR A 12 -0.74 18.64 5.07
N THR A 13 0.22 17.77 5.39
CA THR A 13 1.59 18.18 5.73
C THR A 13 2.65 17.56 4.82
N GLY A 14 2.30 16.50 4.08
CA GLY A 14 3.24 15.70 3.30
C GLY A 14 4.14 14.79 4.13
N ASN A 15 4.07 14.87 5.46
CA ASN A 15 4.99 14.16 6.34
C ASN A 15 4.77 12.64 6.31
N TYR A 16 5.85 11.90 6.51
CA TYR A 16 5.79 10.47 6.79
C TYR A 16 5.60 10.24 8.29
N GLU A 17 4.50 9.59 8.66
CA GLU A 17 4.41 8.92 9.96
C GLU A 17 5.23 7.64 9.87
N PHE A 18 6.40 7.64 10.53
CA PHE A 18 7.32 6.51 10.47
C PHE A 18 6.71 5.27 11.16
N PRO A 19 6.54 4.14 10.44
CA PRO A 19 5.89 2.97 11.03
C PRO A 19 6.74 2.20 12.05
N GLN A 20 8.08 2.23 11.95
CA GLN A 20 8.97 1.47 12.85
C GLN A 20 8.78 1.82 14.34
N PRO A 21 8.76 3.09 14.78
CA PRO A 21 8.47 3.40 16.19
C PRO A 21 7.11 2.89 16.69
N LEU A 22 6.08 2.88 15.83
CA LEU A 22 4.76 2.36 16.17
C LEU A 22 4.78 0.83 16.28
N HIS A 23 5.48 0.16 15.37
CA HIS A 23 5.73 -1.27 15.43
C HIS A 23 6.37 -1.65 16.78
N ASP A 24 7.44 -0.97 17.17
CA ASP A 24 8.18 -1.27 18.40
C ASP A 24 7.35 -0.99 19.66
N ALA A 25 6.53 0.06 19.62
CA ALA A 25 5.59 0.37 20.70
C ALA A 25 4.49 -0.71 20.84
N LEU A 26 4.02 -1.27 19.72
CA LEU A 26 3.05 -2.37 19.72
C LEU A 26 3.67 -3.69 20.20
N ASP A 27 4.93 -3.97 19.85
CA ASP A 27 5.69 -5.11 20.41
C ASP A 27 5.77 -5.01 21.93
N LYS A 28 6.14 -3.83 22.44
CA LYS A 28 6.15 -3.58 23.88
C LYS A 28 4.75 -3.73 24.49
N PHE A 29 3.72 -3.20 23.85
CA PHE A 29 2.35 -3.29 24.33
C PHE A 29 1.87 -4.75 24.42
N GLN A 30 2.17 -5.57 23.41
CA GLN A 30 1.86 -7.01 23.45
C GLN A 30 2.64 -7.71 24.57
N ALA A 31 3.91 -7.39 24.77
CA ALA A 31 4.71 -7.96 25.86
C ALA A 31 4.14 -7.61 27.25
N ASP A 32 3.65 -6.38 27.43
CA ASP A 32 3.13 -5.89 28.70
C ASP A 32 1.69 -6.38 28.98
N THR A 33 0.87 -6.60 27.95
CA THR A 33 -0.57 -6.85 28.10
C THR A 33 -1.08 -8.18 27.55
N GLY A 34 -0.29 -8.86 26.71
CA GLY A 34 -0.68 -10.03 25.93
C GLY A 34 -1.57 -9.72 24.70
N ILE A 35 -1.89 -8.45 24.44
CA ILE A 35 -2.78 -8.05 23.34
C ILE A 35 -1.95 -7.85 22.07
N ASP A 36 -2.23 -8.64 21.03
CA ASP A 36 -1.61 -8.51 19.72
C ASP A 36 -2.40 -7.54 18.81
N ILE A 37 -1.70 -6.59 18.18
CA ILE A 37 -2.29 -5.54 17.35
C ILE A 37 -1.46 -5.40 16.08
N ASP A 38 -2.13 -5.55 14.94
CA ASP A 38 -1.56 -5.40 13.61
C ASP A 38 -1.59 -3.95 13.09
N MET A 39 -0.88 -3.73 11.99
CA MET A 39 -0.79 -2.43 11.32
C MET A 39 -1.27 -2.50 9.86
N HIS A 40 -2.01 -1.46 9.45
CA HIS A 40 -2.25 -1.14 8.05
C HIS A 40 -1.53 0.16 7.71
N ILE A 41 -0.74 0.21 6.65
CA ILE A 41 -0.12 1.47 6.22
C ILE A 41 -1.03 2.13 5.19
N ASP A 42 -1.55 3.32 5.52
CA ASP A 42 -2.11 4.22 4.50
C ASP A 42 -0.94 4.91 3.78
N ALA A 43 -0.49 4.30 2.69
CA ALA A 43 0.55 4.83 1.83
C ALA A 43 -0.05 5.42 0.54
N ALA A 44 -1.26 5.99 0.60
CA ALA A 44 -1.98 6.49 -0.55
C ALA A 44 -1.11 7.37 -1.45
N SER A 45 -0.32 8.28 -0.85
CA SER A 45 0.67 9.12 -1.54
C SER A 45 2.09 8.54 -1.42
N GLY A 46 2.56 8.22 -0.21
CA GLY A 46 3.95 7.84 0.05
C GLY A 46 4.37 6.51 -0.56
N GLY A 47 3.41 5.62 -0.89
CA GLY A 47 3.67 4.29 -1.42
C GLY A 47 4.32 4.27 -2.81
N PHE A 48 4.12 5.31 -3.61
CA PHE A 48 4.80 5.52 -4.89
C PHE A 48 5.91 6.58 -4.83
N LEU A 49 6.27 7.06 -3.64
CA LEU A 49 7.38 7.99 -3.42
C LEU A 49 8.55 7.31 -2.74
N ALA A 50 8.39 6.89 -1.49
CA ALA A 50 9.51 6.46 -0.65
C ALA A 50 10.35 5.31 -1.24
N PRO A 51 9.78 4.29 -1.93
CA PRO A 51 10.60 3.25 -2.56
C PRO A 51 11.64 3.75 -3.57
N PHE A 52 11.43 4.96 -4.10
CA PHE A 52 12.26 5.55 -5.15
C PHE A 52 13.16 6.67 -4.65
N VAL A 53 12.71 7.46 -3.66
CA VAL A 53 13.46 8.64 -3.17
C VAL A 53 13.96 8.52 -1.74
N ALA A 54 13.41 7.60 -0.96
CA ALA A 54 13.80 7.36 0.43
C ALA A 54 13.80 5.84 0.77
N PRO A 55 14.57 5.03 0.01
CA PRO A 55 14.51 3.56 0.10
C PRO A 55 14.95 3.00 1.47
N ASP A 56 15.74 3.78 2.21
CA ASP A 56 16.29 3.40 3.51
C ASP A 56 15.24 3.48 4.64
N ILE A 57 14.11 4.16 4.42
CA ILE A 57 13.01 4.18 5.38
C ILE A 57 12.37 2.78 5.41
N VAL A 58 12.32 2.18 6.60
CA VAL A 58 11.60 0.93 6.85
C VAL A 58 10.16 1.27 7.24
N TRP A 59 9.24 1.06 6.30
CA TRP A 59 7.82 1.43 6.46
C TRP A 59 6.83 0.36 5.98
N ASP A 60 7.31 -0.60 5.18
CA ASP A 60 6.49 -1.57 4.45
C ASP A 60 6.49 -2.95 5.12
N PHE A 61 6.25 -4.01 4.34
CA PHE A 61 6.22 -5.39 4.82
C PHE A 61 7.53 -5.90 5.45
N ARG A 62 8.63 -5.13 5.40
CA ARG A 62 9.80 -5.39 6.26
C ARG A 62 9.48 -5.39 7.76
N LEU A 63 8.41 -4.72 8.18
CA LEU A 63 7.92 -4.69 9.57
C LEU A 63 6.85 -5.77 9.81
N PRO A 64 7.10 -6.83 10.61
CA PRO A 64 6.18 -7.97 10.76
C PRO A 64 4.71 -7.63 11.06
N ARG A 65 4.45 -6.60 11.89
CA ARG A 65 3.09 -6.15 12.21
C ARG A 65 2.32 -5.54 11.03
N VAL A 66 2.99 -5.13 9.95
CA VAL A 66 2.32 -4.59 8.78
C VAL A 66 1.64 -5.73 8.02
N LYS A 67 0.30 -5.79 8.09
CA LYS A 67 -0.51 -6.85 7.44
C LYS A 67 -1.10 -6.41 6.11
N SER A 68 -1.26 -5.11 5.90
CA SER A 68 -1.72 -4.58 4.63
C SER A 68 -1.21 -3.17 4.36
N ILE A 69 -1.11 -2.80 3.08
CA ILE A 69 -0.70 -1.48 2.62
C ILE A 69 -1.67 -1.04 1.53
N SER A 70 -2.15 0.20 1.60
CA SER A 70 -2.91 0.83 0.52
C SER A 70 -2.06 1.90 -0.18
N ALA A 71 -2.22 2.04 -1.49
CA ALA A 71 -1.54 3.05 -2.30
C ALA A 71 -2.45 3.52 -3.44
N SER A 72 -2.42 4.81 -3.76
CA SER A 72 -3.25 5.35 -4.83
C SER A 72 -2.44 5.50 -6.11
N GLY A 73 -2.71 4.65 -7.10
CA GLY A 73 -2.06 4.70 -8.41
C GLY A 73 -2.26 6.06 -9.10
N HIS A 74 -3.45 6.64 -8.94
CA HIS A 74 -3.77 7.98 -9.47
C HIS A 74 -3.20 9.18 -8.68
N LYS A 75 -2.35 8.94 -7.68
CA LYS A 75 -1.56 9.98 -7.01
C LYS A 75 -0.14 9.93 -7.59
N PHE A 76 0.83 9.52 -6.78
CA PHE A 76 2.23 9.40 -7.23
C PHE A 76 2.50 8.13 -8.05
N GLY A 77 1.51 7.25 -8.23
CA GLY A 77 1.62 6.13 -9.18
C GLY A 77 1.44 6.54 -10.65
N LEU A 78 1.15 7.81 -10.92
CA LEU A 78 1.05 8.43 -12.25
C LEU A 78 -0.08 7.89 -13.16
N ALA A 79 -0.93 7.00 -12.66
CA ALA A 79 -2.09 6.53 -13.40
C ALA A 79 -3.21 7.60 -13.48
N PRO A 80 -4.14 7.51 -14.43
CA PRO A 80 -5.33 8.36 -14.45
C PRO A 80 -6.24 8.13 -13.24
N LEU A 81 -7.08 9.13 -12.91
CA LEU A 81 -8.05 9.06 -11.81
C LEU A 81 -8.92 7.80 -11.88
N GLY A 82 -8.91 7.03 -10.78
CA GLY A 82 -9.68 5.79 -10.63
C GLY A 82 -8.83 4.55 -10.38
N CYS A 83 -7.50 4.67 -10.28
CA CYS A 83 -6.61 3.57 -9.92
C CYS A 83 -6.13 3.65 -8.46
N GLY A 84 -6.32 2.56 -7.72
CA GLY A 84 -5.81 2.35 -6.37
C GLY A 84 -5.48 0.88 -6.15
N TRP A 85 -4.61 0.62 -5.19
CA TRP A 85 -4.10 -0.70 -4.85
C TRP A 85 -4.19 -0.91 -3.35
N VAL A 86 -4.48 -2.14 -2.96
CA VAL A 86 -4.31 -2.65 -1.61
C VAL A 86 -3.64 -4.01 -1.72
N ILE A 87 -2.64 -4.23 -0.88
CA ILE A 87 -1.85 -5.46 -0.84
C ILE A 87 -1.90 -5.97 0.59
N TRP A 88 -2.16 -7.27 0.75
CA TRP A 88 -2.00 -7.98 2.02
C TRP A 88 -0.63 -8.66 2.04
N ARG A 89 -0.06 -8.80 3.24
CA ARG A 89 1.25 -9.45 3.44
C ARG A 89 1.24 -10.88 2.90
N ASP A 90 0.21 -11.62 3.26
CA ASP A 90 0.03 -13.04 3.01
C ASP A 90 -1.48 -13.36 2.97
N GLU A 91 -1.81 -14.61 2.66
CA GLU A 91 -3.19 -15.09 2.58
C GLU A 91 -3.90 -15.10 3.95
N GLU A 92 -3.16 -15.35 5.03
CA GLU A 92 -3.71 -15.36 6.40
C GLU A 92 -4.16 -13.96 6.84
N ALA A 93 -3.52 -12.91 6.34
CA ALA A 93 -3.91 -11.52 6.59
C ALA A 93 -5.22 -11.08 5.92
N LEU A 94 -5.78 -11.89 5.00
CA LEU A 94 -7.08 -11.64 4.37
C LEU A 94 -8.09 -12.74 4.75
N PRO A 95 -9.09 -12.44 5.60
CA PRO A 95 -10.10 -13.43 5.98
C PRO A 95 -10.84 -13.99 4.77
N GLN A 96 -10.86 -15.32 4.64
CA GLN A 96 -11.37 -16.04 3.47
C GLN A 96 -12.87 -15.84 3.29
N GLU A 97 -13.63 -15.60 4.37
CA GLU A 97 -15.05 -15.28 4.32
C GLU A 97 -15.37 -13.96 3.62
N LEU A 98 -14.35 -13.11 3.39
CA LEU A 98 -14.48 -11.89 2.62
C LEU A 98 -14.24 -12.10 1.12
N VAL A 99 -13.67 -13.25 0.73
CA VAL A 99 -13.31 -13.57 -0.65
C VAL A 99 -14.46 -14.30 -1.32
N PHE A 100 -14.92 -13.77 -2.45
CA PHE A 100 -15.91 -14.44 -3.30
C PHE A 100 -15.18 -15.14 -4.44
N ASN A 101 -15.45 -16.42 -4.65
CA ASN A 101 -14.86 -17.16 -5.77
C ASN A 101 -15.71 -17.01 -7.02
N VAL A 102 -15.08 -16.67 -8.14
CA VAL A 102 -15.73 -16.60 -9.45
C VAL A 102 -15.08 -17.60 -10.41
N ASP A 103 -15.91 -18.23 -11.23
CA ASP A 103 -15.44 -19.21 -12.22
C ASP A 103 -14.69 -18.50 -13.35
N TYR A 104 -13.47 -18.94 -13.62
CA TYR A 104 -12.62 -18.39 -14.67
C TYR A 104 -11.76 -19.48 -15.31
N LEU A 105 -11.90 -19.66 -16.64
CA LEU A 105 -11.15 -20.64 -17.45
C LEU A 105 -11.16 -22.09 -16.89
N GLY A 106 -12.28 -22.51 -16.29
CA GLY A 106 -12.42 -23.86 -15.72
C GLY A 106 -11.83 -24.03 -14.31
N GLY A 107 -11.26 -22.96 -13.73
CA GLY A 107 -10.90 -22.87 -12.32
C GLY A 107 -11.70 -21.79 -11.60
N GLN A 108 -11.29 -21.45 -10.38
CA GLN A 108 -11.86 -20.35 -9.60
C GLN A 108 -10.79 -19.31 -9.27
N ILE A 109 -11.16 -18.04 -9.32
CA ILE A 109 -10.33 -16.92 -8.85
C ILE A 109 -11.06 -16.17 -7.75
N GLY A 110 -10.35 -15.87 -6.66
CA GLY A 110 -10.88 -15.08 -5.56
C GLY A 110 -11.00 -13.60 -5.96
N THR A 111 -12.17 -13.01 -5.69
CA THR A 111 -12.39 -11.56 -5.77
C THR A 111 -12.69 -11.02 -4.38
N PHE A 112 -11.93 -10.01 -3.99
CA PHE A 112 -12.19 -9.19 -2.81
C PHE A 112 -12.34 -7.74 -3.27
N ALA A 113 -13.59 -7.27 -3.36
CA ALA A 113 -13.90 -5.95 -3.87
C ALA A 113 -15.22 -5.43 -3.29
N ILE A 114 -15.28 -4.12 -3.04
CA ILE A 114 -16.53 -3.42 -2.69
C ILE A 114 -17.35 -3.11 -3.95
N ASN A 115 -16.67 -2.80 -5.06
CA ASN A 115 -17.28 -2.50 -6.35
C ASN A 115 -17.33 -3.74 -7.24
N PHE A 116 -18.33 -3.81 -8.13
CA PHE A 116 -18.40 -4.83 -9.18
C PHE A 116 -17.88 -4.29 -10.52
N SER A 117 -18.76 -3.91 -11.45
CA SER A 117 -18.39 -3.34 -12.74
C SER A 117 -17.61 -2.04 -12.59
N ARG A 118 -16.42 -1.97 -13.20
CA ARG A 118 -15.55 -0.80 -13.17
C ARG A 118 -14.69 -0.72 -14.45
N PRO A 119 -14.29 0.50 -14.89
CA PRO A 119 -13.40 0.65 -16.03
C PRO A 119 -12.03 0.04 -15.74
N ALA A 120 -11.45 -0.64 -16.73
CA ALA A 120 -10.11 -1.22 -16.63
C ALA A 120 -9.00 -0.30 -17.18
N GLY A 121 -9.36 0.80 -17.85
CA GLY A 121 -8.40 1.69 -18.52
C GLY A 121 -7.31 2.22 -17.59
N GLN A 122 -7.67 2.58 -16.36
CA GLN A 122 -6.71 3.09 -15.38
C GLN A 122 -5.76 2.02 -14.86
N VAL A 123 -6.21 0.76 -14.75
CA VAL A 123 -5.35 -0.38 -14.39
C VAL A 123 -4.37 -0.68 -15.52
N ILE A 124 -4.83 -0.64 -16.77
CA ILE A 124 -3.98 -0.80 -17.96
C ILE A 124 -2.94 0.32 -18.05
N ALA A 125 -3.35 1.58 -17.82
CA ALA A 125 -2.42 2.71 -17.80
C ALA A 125 -1.39 2.57 -16.68
N GLN A 126 -1.78 2.14 -15.48
CA GLN A 126 -0.83 1.88 -14.40
C GLN A 126 0.20 0.80 -14.76
N TYR A 127 -0.25 -0.29 -15.42
CA TYR A 127 0.62 -1.34 -15.91
C TYR A 127 1.61 -0.82 -16.96
N TYR A 128 1.13 0.01 -17.89
CA TYR A 128 1.99 0.71 -18.85
C TYR A 128 3.06 1.54 -18.15
N GLU A 129 2.71 2.35 -17.13
CA GLU A 129 3.70 3.15 -16.40
C GLU A 129 4.76 2.30 -15.72
N PHE A 130 4.38 1.15 -15.13
CA PHE A 130 5.36 0.22 -14.56
C PHE A 130 6.37 -0.29 -15.59
N LEU A 131 5.92 -0.67 -16.78
CA LEU A 131 6.79 -1.14 -17.85
C LEU A 131 7.61 -0.02 -18.49
N ARG A 132 6.97 1.14 -18.73
CA ARG A 132 7.56 2.26 -19.46
C ARG A 132 8.61 2.98 -18.64
N LEU A 133 8.34 3.21 -17.35
CA LEU A 133 9.24 3.94 -16.48
C LEU A 133 10.21 3.00 -15.78
N GLY A 134 9.72 1.85 -15.30
CA GLY A 134 10.47 0.98 -14.41
C GLY A 134 10.97 1.73 -13.17
N ARG A 135 11.86 1.10 -12.41
CA ARG A 135 12.38 1.71 -11.17
C ARG A 135 13.14 3.02 -11.45
N GLU A 136 13.92 3.07 -12.53
CA GLU A 136 14.70 4.25 -12.90
C GLU A 136 13.81 5.44 -13.27
N GLY A 137 12.79 5.22 -14.09
CA GLY A 137 11.88 6.28 -14.54
C GLY A 137 11.05 6.84 -13.40
N TYR A 138 10.50 5.98 -12.53
CA TYR A 138 9.82 6.45 -11.31
C TYR A 138 10.79 7.24 -10.43
N THR A 139 12.01 6.75 -10.21
CA THR A 139 13.04 7.49 -9.44
C THR A 139 13.30 8.87 -10.01
N LYS A 140 13.43 9.01 -11.33
CA LYS A 140 13.62 10.31 -11.99
C LYS A 140 12.42 11.24 -11.78
N VAL A 141 11.20 10.74 -12.00
CA VAL A 141 9.97 11.55 -11.86
C VAL A 141 9.78 12.00 -10.41
N GLN A 142 9.89 11.10 -9.43
CA GLN A 142 9.69 11.46 -8.03
C GLN A 142 10.78 12.39 -7.49
N ASN A 143 12.04 12.20 -7.88
CA ASN A 143 13.10 13.13 -7.51
C ASN A 143 12.85 14.53 -8.10
N ALA A 144 12.37 14.63 -9.34
CA ALA A 144 12.00 15.91 -9.91
C ALA A 144 10.89 16.61 -9.12
N SER A 145 9.89 15.85 -8.62
CA SER A 145 8.86 16.40 -7.72
C SER A 145 9.44 16.89 -6.39
N TYR A 146 10.42 16.19 -5.83
CA TYR A 146 11.08 16.60 -4.58
C TYR A 146 11.96 17.85 -4.73
N GLN A 147 12.57 18.05 -5.90
CA GLN A 147 13.47 19.19 -6.15
C GLN A 147 12.74 20.54 -6.27
N VAL A 148 11.45 20.53 -6.57
CA VAL A 148 10.63 21.74 -6.74
C VAL A 148 9.73 22.04 -5.54
N ALA A 149 9.75 21.17 -4.53
CA ALA A 149 8.96 21.29 -3.30
C ALA A 149 9.69 22.11 -2.22
#